data_AF-A0A2D2PZP4-F1
#
_entry.id   AF-A0A2D2PZP4-F1
#
_cell.length_a   1.000
_cell.length_b   1.000
_cell.length_c   1.000
_cell.angle_alpha   90.00
_cell.angle_beta   90.00
_cell.angle_gamma   90.00
#
_symmetry.space_group_name_H-M   'P 1'
#
loop_
_entity.id
_entity.type
_entity.pdbx_description
1 polymer ?
#
loop_
_entity_poly.entity_id
_entity_poly.type
_entity_poly.pdbx_seq_one_letter_code
_entity_poly.pdbx_strand_id
1 'polypeptide(L)'
;MGIRYFTEVSFRDDDNDVWDALTRALGFVESETLEQAIALHHFFEMHPLVCGVETFIQSSESCPYLLLTTDAKRMSQANVQRSRLEEAIALLGANSAGLDEWLFMETTADKS
;
A
#
# COMPACT_ATOMS: atom_id res chain seq x y z
N MET A 1 7.65 12.61 -12.32
CA MET A 1 7.69 11.20 -11.86
C MET A 1 6.45 11.01 -11.03
N GLY A 2 5.60 10.04 -11.36
CA GLY A 2 4.25 9.95 -10.82
C GLY A 2 4.12 9.06 -9.58
N ILE A 3 2.89 9.03 -9.09
CA ILE A 3 2.37 8.13 -8.05
C ILE A 3 2.68 6.67 -8.38
N ARG A 4 3.03 5.90 -7.34
CA ARG A 4 3.22 4.45 -7.40
C ARG A 4 2.40 3.77 -6.33
N TYR A 5 1.99 2.55 -6.62
CA TYR A 5 1.33 1.68 -5.67
C TYR A 5 2.18 0.45 -5.46
N PHE A 6 2.22 -0.06 -4.23
CA PHE A 6 2.90 -1.32 -3.96
C PHE A 6 2.21 -2.10 -2.87
N THR A 7 2.29 -3.42 -2.99
CA THR A 7 1.74 -4.38 -2.05
C THR A 7 2.88 -5.18 -1.43
N GLU A 8 3.02 -5.07 -0.11
CA GLU A 8 3.92 -5.87 0.70
C GLU A 8 3.18 -7.11 1.22
N VAL A 9 3.80 -8.28 1.08
CA VAL A 9 3.20 -9.57 1.41
C VAL A 9 4.08 -10.28 2.43
N SER A 10 3.51 -10.55 3.59
CA SER A 10 4.13 -11.37 4.63
C SER A 10 3.65 -12.81 4.49
N PHE A 11 4.60 -13.73 4.30
CA PHE A 11 4.34 -15.17 4.26
C PHE A 11 4.55 -15.79 5.65
N ARG A 12 3.87 -16.92 5.90
CA ARG A 12 4.10 -17.70 7.13
C ARG A 12 5.52 -18.23 7.15
N ASP A 13 6.20 -18.02 8.28
CA ASP A 13 7.56 -18.47 8.50
C ASP A 13 7.52 -19.86 9.17
N ASP A 14 7.46 -20.91 8.34
CA ASP A 14 7.56 -22.31 8.78
C ASP A 14 8.96 -22.89 8.45
N ASP A 15 10.04 -22.10 8.55
CA ASP A 15 11.45 -22.55 8.48
C ASP A 15 11.80 -23.43 7.25
N ASN A 16 11.38 -23.03 6.04
CA ASN A 16 11.74 -23.73 4.80
C ASN A 16 12.30 -22.76 3.76
N ASP A 17 13.41 -23.14 3.10
CA ASP A 17 14.09 -22.39 2.02
C ASP A 17 13.15 -21.90 0.89
N VAL A 18 12.01 -22.57 0.72
CA VAL A 18 10.96 -22.22 -0.26
C VAL A 18 10.27 -20.91 0.12
N TRP A 19 10.09 -20.61 1.41
CA TRP A 19 9.45 -19.39 1.88
C TRP A 19 10.34 -18.17 1.64
N ASP A 20 11.64 -18.30 1.88
CA ASP A 20 12.61 -17.27 1.53
C ASP A 20 12.62 -16.97 0.02
N ALA A 21 12.41 -17.96 -0.83
CA ALA A 21 12.31 -17.76 -2.26
C ALA A 21 11.02 -17.01 -2.65
N LEU A 22 9.89 -17.35 -2.03
CA LEU A 22 8.60 -16.68 -2.27
C LEU A 22 8.60 -15.24 -1.75
N THR A 23 9.09 -14.99 -0.54
CA THR A 23 9.24 -13.64 0.01
C THR A 23 10.16 -12.78 -0.87
N ARG A 24 11.26 -13.36 -1.38
CA ARG A 24 12.14 -12.63 -2.33
C ARG A 24 11.50 -12.35 -3.68
N ALA A 25 10.65 -13.25 -4.17
CA ALA A 25 10.03 -13.11 -5.49
C ALA A 25 8.74 -12.27 -5.47
N LEU A 26 7.96 -12.34 -4.39
CA LEU A 26 6.59 -11.84 -4.30
C LEU A 26 6.30 -11.02 -3.03
N GLY A 27 7.26 -10.88 -2.12
CA GLY A 27 7.07 -10.12 -0.88
C GLY A 27 6.85 -8.63 -1.09
N PHE A 28 7.19 -8.10 -2.28
CA PHE A 28 6.94 -6.72 -2.66
C PHE A 28 6.56 -6.65 -4.15
N VAL A 29 5.36 -6.17 -4.46
CA VAL A 29 4.84 -6.09 -5.82
C VAL A 29 4.39 -4.66 -6.13
N GLU A 30 4.97 -4.05 -7.17
CA GLU A 30 4.59 -2.72 -7.65
C GLU A 30 3.38 -2.81 -8.61
N SER A 31 2.50 -1.81 -8.58
CA SER A 31 1.31 -1.69 -9.42
C SER A 31 1.22 -0.30 -10.04
N GLU A 32 0.71 -0.22 -11.26
CA GLU A 32 0.58 1.04 -12.00
C GLU A 32 -0.71 1.79 -11.62
N THR A 33 -1.76 1.07 -11.19
CA THR A 33 -3.06 1.67 -10.84
C THR A 33 -3.55 1.25 -9.46
N LEU A 34 -4.45 2.06 -8.91
CA LEU A 34 -5.12 1.76 -7.65
C LEU A 34 -5.92 0.46 -7.73
N GLU A 35 -6.64 0.22 -8.82
CA GLU A 35 -7.44 -1.00 -9.01
C GLU A 35 -6.56 -2.25 -9.02
N GLN A 36 -5.39 -2.19 -9.65
CA GLN A 36 -4.43 -3.29 -9.64
C GLN A 36 -3.93 -3.57 -8.22
N ALA A 37 -3.57 -2.52 -7.47
CA ALA A 37 -3.07 -2.65 -6.11
C ALA A 37 -4.12 -3.24 -5.15
N ILE A 38 -5.40 -2.85 -5.31
CA ILE A 38 -6.52 -3.42 -4.56
C ILE A 38 -6.74 -4.89 -4.93
N ALA A 39 -6.70 -5.22 -6.22
CA ALA A 39 -6.87 -6.60 -6.69
C ALA A 39 -5.76 -7.52 -6.15
N LEU A 40 -4.50 -7.06 -6.18
CA LEU A 40 -3.37 -7.79 -5.61
C LEU A 40 -3.50 -7.96 -4.10
N HIS A 41 -3.94 -6.92 -3.38
CA HIS A 41 -4.18 -7.00 -1.95
C HIS A 41 -5.13 -8.16 -1.61
N HIS A 42 -6.31 -8.18 -2.24
CA HIS A 42 -7.31 -9.22 -2.00
C HIS A 42 -6.85 -10.60 -2.48
N PHE A 43 -6.12 -10.67 -3.59
CA PHE A 43 -5.55 -11.93 -4.07
C PHE A 43 -4.64 -12.57 -3.01
N PHE A 44 -3.72 -11.79 -2.42
CA PHE A 44 -2.81 -12.29 -1.39
C PHE A 44 -3.51 -12.53 -0.05
N GLU A 45 -4.45 -11.67 0.34
CA GLU A 45 -5.23 -11.82 1.58
C GLU A 45 -5.96 -13.17 1.64
N MET A 46 -6.48 -13.65 0.51
CA MET A 46 -7.16 -14.94 0.40
C MET A 46 -6.20 -16.14 0.36
N HIS A 47 -4.89 -15.92 0.21
CA HIS A 47 -3.94 -16.99 0.01
C HIS A 47 -3.59 -17.68 1.34
N PRO A 48 -3.70 -19.02 1.45
CA PRO A 48 -3.56 -19.73 2.73
C PRO A 48 -2.15 -19.62 3.36
N LEU A 49 -1.15 -19.28 2.55
CA LEU A 49 0.25 -19.15 2.97
C LEU A 49 0.63 -17.72 3.40
N VAL A 50 -0.28 -16.76 3.21
CA VAL A 50 -0.07 -15.36 3.58
C VAL A 50 -0.56 -15.16 5.01
N CYS A 51 0.21 -14.41 5.81
CA CYS A 51 -0.14 -14.02 7.17
C CYS A 51 -0.39 -12.52 7.31
N GLY A 52 0.04 -11.73 6.33
CA GLY A 52 -0.19 -10.29 6.30
C GLY A 52 -0.07 -9.72 4.89
N VAL A 53 -0.87 -8.70 4.59
CA VAL A 53 -0.77 -7.91 3.37
C VAL A 53 -0.95 -6.45 3.72
N GLU A 54 -0.07 -5.60 3.20
CA GLU A 54 -0.18 -4.15 3.29
C GLU A 54 -0.05 -3.53 1.91
N THR A 55 -0.90 -2.57 1.58
CA THR A 55 -0.86 -1.85 0.31
C THR A 55 -0.67 -0.37 0.57
N PHE A 56 0.22 0.25 -0.19
CA PHE A 56 0.61 1.63 -0.02
C PHE A 56 0.54 2.41 -1.34
N ILE A 57 0.41 3.72 -1.20
CA ILE A 57 0.63 4.71 -2.27
C ILE A 57 1.84 5.56 -1.90
N GLN A 58 2.65 5.94 -2.88
CA GLN A 58 3.81 6.78 -2.68
C GLN A 58 4.03 7.70 -3.89
N SER A 59 4.28 8.98 -3.64
CA SER A 59 4.87 9.87 -4.66
C SER A 59 6.39 9.85 -4.53
N SER A 60 7.13 10.28 -5.56
CA SER A 60 8.60 10.15 -5.61
C SER A 60 9.34 10.78 -4.43
N GLU A 61 8.71 11.71 -3.71
CA GLU A 61 9.31 12.47 -2.61
C GLU A 61 8.61 12.22 -1.26
N SER A 62 7.52 11.44 -1.24
CA SER A 62 6.74 11.18 -0.03
C SER A 62 7.18 9.89 0.67
N CYS A 63 6.90 9.78 1.97
CA CYS A 63 6.90 8.46 2.60
C CYS A 63 5.70 7.64 2.09
N PRO A 64 5.73 6.30 2.21
CA PRO A 64 4.59 5.45 1.92
C PRO A 64 3.36 5.83 2.75
N TYR A 65 2.22 5.99 2.09
CA TYR A 65 0.93 6.24 2.72
C TYR A 65 0.10 4.95 2.67
N LEU A 66 -0.32 4.45 3.83
CA LEU A 66 -0.99 3.15 3.94
C LEU A 66 -2.43 3.24 3.43
N LEU A 67 -2.80 2.33 2.53
CA LEU A 67 -4.14 2.24 1.94
C LEU A 67 -4.97 1.11 2.53
N LEU A 68 -4.38 -0.08 2.60
CA LEU A 68 -5.05 -1.30 3.02
C LEU A 68 -4.08 -2.12 3.87
N THR A 69 -4.58 -2.80 4.87
CA THR A 69 -3.80 -3.69 5.72
C THR A 69 -4.71 -4.80 6.26
N THR A 70 -4.16 -6.00 6.39
CA THR A 70 -4.78 -7.09 7.13
C THR A 70 -4.39 -7.07 8.62
N ASP A 71 -3.49 -6.18 9.06
CA ASP A 71 -3.15 -6.01 10.47
C ASP A 71 -4.29 -5.28 11.21
N ALA A 72 -4.96 -6.02 12.09
CA ALA A 72 -6.05 -5.51 12.93
C ALA A 72 -5.68 -4.26 13.74
N LYS A 73 -4.41 -4.10 14.15
CA LYS A 73 -3.95 -2.94 14.92
C LYS A 73 -3.85 -1.68 14.08
N ARG A 74 -3.59 -1.82 12.77
CA ARG A 74 -3.40 -0.71 11.83
C ARG A 74 -4.63 -0.45 10.97
N MET A 75 -5.59 -1.37 10.95
CA MET A 75 -6.80 -1.26 10.12
C MET A 75 -7.60 0.03 10.34
N SER A 76 -7.70 0.51 11.59
CA SER A 76 -8.38 1.79 11.85
C SER A 76 -7.64 2.97 11.23
N GLN A 77 -6.31 2.98 11.27
CA GLN A 77 -5.50 4.03 10.64
C GLN A 77 -5.64 3.96 9.12
N ALA A 78 -5.53 2.76 8.54
CA ALA A 78 -5.66 2.55 7.10
C ALA A 78 -7.03 3.03 6.57
N ASN A 79 -8.11 2.75 7.30
CA ASN A 79 -9.45 3.21 6.91
C ASN A 79 -9.57 4.74 6.89
N VAL A 80 -8.99 5.43 7.88
CA VAL A 80 -8.97 6.91 7.91
C VAL A 80 -8.16 7.44 6.74
N GLN A 81 -6.95 6.93 6.56
CA GLN A 81 -6.05 7.34 5.48
C GLN A 81 -6.67 7.12 4.10
N ARG A 82 -7.26 5.94 3.86
CA ARG A 82 -7.97 5.64 2.61
C ARG A 82 -9.11 6.62 2.35
N SER A 83 -9.94 6.91 3.36
CA SER A 83 -11.05 7.86 3.20
C SER A 83 -10.57 9.26 2.83
N ARG A 84 -9.47 9.74 3.42
CA ARG A 84 -8.87 11.04 3.10
C ARG A 84 -8.30 11.06 1.68
N LEU A 85 -7.68 9.96 1.26
CA LEU A 85 -7.17 9.83 -0.11
C LEU A 85 -8.30 9.84 -1.13
N GLU A 86 -9.39 9.12 -0.89
CA GLU A 86 -10.56 9.10 -1.79
C GLU A 86 -11.14 10.51 -1.98
N GLU A 87 -11.22 11.31 -0.91
CA GLU A 87 -11.63 12.71 -0.97
C GLU A 87 -10.65 13.56 -1.77
N ALA A 88 -9.34 13.41 -1.53
CA ALA A 88 -8.30 14.11 -2.29
C ALA A 88 -8.34 13.77 -3.78
N ILE A 89 -8.52 12.49 -4.14
CA ILE A 89 -8.67 12.04 -5.53
C ILE A 89 -9.92 12.66 -6.16
N ALA A 90 -11.04 12.73 -5.44
CA ALA A 90 -12.28 13.31 -5.96
C ALA A 90 -12.14 14.82 -6.25
N LEU A 91 -11.37 15.54 -5.43
CA LEU A 91 -11.17 16.99 -5.57
C LEU A 91 -10.07 17.36 -6.57
N LEU A 92 -8.95 16.63 -6.56
CA LEU A 92 -7.74 16.98 -7.28
C LEU A 92 -7.55 16.15 -8.55
N GLY A 93 -8.17 14.98 -8.65
CA GLY A 93 -7.99 14.00 -9.72
C GLY A 93 -6.82 13.04 -9.46
N ALA A 94 -7.00 11.77 -9.84
CA ALA A 94 -6.07 10.66 -9.54
C ALA A 94 -4.66 10.79 -10.15
N ASN A 95 -4.51 11.57 -11.23
CA ASN A 95 -3.26 11.74 -11.97
C ASN A 95 -2.78 13.21 -11.98
N SER A 96 -3.22 14.01 -11.00
CA SER A 96 -2.85 15.43 -10.95
C SER A 96 -1.60 15.66 -10.11
N ALA A 97 -0.83 16.68 -10.47
CA ALA A 97 0.28 17.16 -9.64
C ALA A 97 -0.18 17.63 -8.24
N GLY A 98 -1.46 18.02 -8.10
CA GLY A 98 -2.04 18.39 -6.80
C GLY A 98 -2.14 17.21 -5.85
N LEU A 99 -2.43 16.00 -6.36
CA LEU A 99 -2.46 14.79 -5.53
C LEU A 99 -1.05 14.40 -5.05
N ASP A 100 -0.03 14.57 -5.90
CA ASP A 100 1.38 14.35 -5.52
C ASP A 100 1.81 15.27 -4.37
N GLU A 101 1.47 16.57 -4.46
CA GLU A 101 1.75 17.56 -3.42
C GLU A 101 0.98 17.26 -2.12
N TRP A 102 -0.29 16.88 -2.23
CA TRP A 102 -1.10 16.48 -1.08
C TRP A 102 -0.51 15.28 -0.34
N LEU A 103 -0.10 14.22 -1.08
CA LEU A 103 0.56 13.04 -0.50
C LEU A 103 1.87 13.40 0.22
N PHE A 104 2.65 14.30 -0.37
CA PHE A 104 3.86 14.81 0.26
C PHE A 104 3.56 15.49 1.59
N MET A 105 2.59 16.42 1.62
CA MET A 105 2.20 17.11 2.86
C MET A 105 1.69 16.14 3.92
N GLU A 106 0.81 15.21 3.57
CA GLU A 106 0.21 14.23 4.49
C GLU A 106 1.24 13.36 5.19
N THR A 107 2.25 12.91 4.45
CA THR A 107 3.26 11.97 4.96
C THR A 107 4.41 12.66 5.68
N THR A 108 4.54 13.97 5.52
CA THR A 108 5.62 14.77 6.12
C THR A 108 5.13 15.58 7.33
N ALA A 109 3.86 15.98 7.36
CA ALA A 109 3.25 16.70 8.49
C ALA A 109 3.19 15.86 9.78
N ASP A 110 3.13 14.53 9.69
CA ASP A 110 3.18 13.62 10.84
C ASP A 110 4.56 13.57 11.53
N LYS A 111 5.58 14.27 11.02
CA LYS A 111 6.95 14.31 11.58
C LYS A 111 7.31 15.60 12.33
N SER A 112 6.36 16.54 12.51
CA SER A 112 6.57 17.83 13.21
C SER A 112 5.68 17.95 14.44
#